data_AF-A0A6V7K908-F1
#
_entry.id   AF-A0A6V7K908-F1
#
_cell.length_a   1.000
_cell.length_b   1.000
_cell.length_c   1.000
_cell.angle_alpha   90.00
_cell.angle_beta   90.00
_cell.angle_gamma   90.00
#
_symmetry.space_group_name_H-M   'P 1'
#
loop_
_entity.id
_entity.type
_entity.pdbx_description
1 polymer ?
#
loop_
_entity_poly.entity_id
_entity_poly.type
_entity_poly.pdbx_seq_one_letter_code
_entity_poly.pdbx_strand_id
1 'polypeptide(L)'
;TDQEPTKEGGTWLAISKKGKAGVLLNLSEIPENNTENGSGESAKKGRGYLVTNFVSSCERAEDYLTRLHEENMKYQTYNPYTLVLLDL
;
A
#
# COMPACT_ATOMS: atom_id res chain seq x y z
N THR A 1 9.44 15.55 -0.15
CA THR A 1 8.33 14.73 -0.72
C THR A 1 8.02 13.59 0.23
N ASP A 2 6.91 12.87 0.08
CA ASP A 2 6.50 11.72 0.93
C ASP A 2 7.44 10.48 0.86
N GLN A 3 8.69 10.73 0.47
CA GLN A 3 9.83 9.82 0.35
C GLN A 3 11.00 10.31 1.25
N GLU A 4 10.75 11.31 2.11
CA GLU A 4 11.72 11.73 3.12
C GLU A 4 11.75 10.67 4.23
N PRO A 5 12.95 10.22 4.67
CA PRO A 5 13.08 9.35 5.82
C PRO A 5 12.34 10.00 7.00
N THR A 6 11.47 9.25 7.69
CA THR A 6 10.50 9.67 8.74
C THR A 6 9.11 10.14 8.30
N LYS A 7 8.88 10.43 7.02
CA LYS A 7 7.54 10.71 6.48
C LYS A 7 6.90 9.51 5.79
N GLU A 8 7.63 8.40 5.70
CA GLU A 8 7.17 7.19 5.03
C GLU A 8 5.93 6.60 5.68
N GLY A 9 4.95 6.28 4.83
CA GLY A 9 3.75 5.58 5.26
C GLY A 9 2.67 6.50 5.80
N GLY A 10 2.48 7.70 5.24
CA GLY A 10 1.28 8.53 5.43
C GLY A 10 0.02 7.95 4.79
N THR A 11 -1.09 8.70 4.89
CA THR A 11 -2.32 8.42 4.15
C THR A 11 -2.20 8.96 2.74
N TRP A 12 -2.60 8.19 1.73
CA TRP A 12 -2.50 8.58 0.32
C TRP A 12 -3.87 8.63 -0.35
N LEU A 13 -4.02 9.58 -1.27
CA LEU A 13 -5.17 9.71 -2.17
C LEU A 13 -4.68 10.05 -3.57
N ALA A 14 -5.15 9.30 -4.58
CA ALA A 14 -4.95 9.68 -5.97
C ALA A 14 -6.20 9.39 -6.81
N ILE A 15 -6.41 10.21 -7.85
CA ILE A 15 -7.48 10.07 -8.83
C ILE A 15 -6.86 10.28 -10.21
N SER A 16 -7.18 9.43 -11.19
CA SER A 16 -6.72 9.56 -12.57
C SER A 16 -7.85 9.98 -13.51
N LYS A 17 -7.46 10.63 -14.61
CA LYS A 17 -8.36 10.95 -15.73
C LYS A 17 -8.88 9.72 -16.48
N LYS A 18 -8.39 8.51 -16.15
CA LYS A 18 -8.82 7.24 -16.73
C LYS A 18 -9.99 6.60 -15.94
N GLY A 19 -10.62 7.34 -15.02
CA GLY A 19 -11.72 6.80 -14.21
C GLY A 19 -11.23 5.85 -13.12
N LYS A 20 -10.15 6.19 -12.41
CA LYS A 20 -9.66 5.38 -11.28
C LYS A 20 -9.36 6.25 -10.09
N ALA A 21 -9.69 5.77 -8.89
CA ALA A 21 -9.27 6.39 -7.64
C ALA A 21 -8.74 5.35 -6.65
N GLY A 22 -7.74 5.74 -5.86
CA GLY A 22 -7.14 4.89 -4.83
C GLY A 22 -6.88 5.67 -3.55
N VAL A 23 -7.17 5.04 -2.41
CA VAL A 23 -6.98 5.60 -1.07
C VAL A 23 -6.24 4.58 -0.21
N LEU A 24 -5.11 4.99 0.37
CA LEU A 24 -4.37 4.20 1.36
C LEU A 24 -4.52 4.86 2.72
N LEU A 25 -5.16 4.17 3.66
CA LEU A 25 -5.29 4.61 5.05
C LEU A 25 -4.26 3.87 5.92
N ASN A 26 -3.70 4.60 6.87
CA ASN A 26 -2.90 4.00 7.92
C ASN A 26 -3.77 3.34 8.98
N LEU A 27 -3.27 2.24 9.52
CA LEU A 27 -3.77 1.69 10.76
C LEU A 27 -3.09 2.46 11.90
N SER A 28 -3.90 3.12 12.74
CA SER A 28 -3.41 3.95 13.85
C SER A 28 -2.89 3.12 15.03
N GLU A 29 -3.13 1.80 15.00
CA GLU A 29 -2.77 0.85 16.04
C GLU A 29 -1.93 -0.26 15.41
N ILE A 30 -0.62 -0.05 15.37
CA ILE A 30 0.32 -1.16 15.19
C ILE A 30 0.60 -1.63 16.62
N PRO A 31 0.23 -2.87 17.02
CA PRO A 31 0.66 -3.42 18.29
C PRO A 31 2.18 -3.34 18.37
N GLU A 32 2.74 -2.86 19.50
CA GLU A 32 4.18 -2.63 19.72
C GLU A 32 5.08 -3.85 19.38
N ASN A 33 4.47 -5.04 19.30
CA ASN A 33 5.12 -6.28 18.89
C ASN A 33 5.39 -6.41 17.38
N ASN A 34 4.98 -5.44 16.55
CA ASN A 34 5.29 -5.39 15.12
C ASN A 34 6.35 -4.33 14.77
N THR A 35 6.94 -3.69 15.78
CA THR A 35 8.12 -2.82 15.66
C THR A 35 9.40 -3.64 15.68
N GLU A 36 9.49 -4.62 14.79
CA GLU A 36 10.77 -5.21 14.42
C GLU A 36 11.15 -4.57 13.08
N ASN A 37 11.85 -3.42 13.12
CA ASN A 37 13.28 -3.39 12.80
C ASN A 37 14.05 -4.65 13.27
N GLY A 38 13.60 -5.83 12.82
CA GLY A 38 14.33 -7.07 12.98
C GLY A 38 15.51 -6.99 12.04
N SER A 39 16.71 -6.89 12.61
CA SER A 39 17.99 -6.82 11.90
C SER A 39 18.35 -8.11 11.15
N GLY A 40 17.39 -8.78 10.51
CA GLY A 40 17.57 -10.13 9.96
C GLY A 40 16.61 -10.61 8.87
N GLU A 41 15.44 -9.99 8.63
CA GLU A 41 14.49 -10.49 7.62
C GLU A 41 13.93 -9.32 6.78
N SER A 42 13.79 -9.54 5.47
CA SER A 42 13.56 -8.56 4.41
C SER A 42 12.79 -7.30 4.82
N ALA A 43 13.41 -6.12 4.66
CA ALA A 43 12.77 -4.83 4.88
C ALA A 43 11.43 -4.76 4.12
N LYS A 44 10.32 -4.64 4.86
CA LYS A 44 8.98 -4.54 4.28
C LYS A 44 8.92 -3.33 3.34
N LYS A 45 8.25 -3.48 2.19
CA LYS A 45 8.18 -2.43 1.18
C LYS A 45 7.29 -1.27 1.64
N GLY A 46 7.64 -0.07 1.20
CA GLY A 46 6.79 1.12 1.33
C GLY A 46 5.47 0.96 0.56
N ARG A 47 4.39 1.49 1.14
CA ARG A 47 3.01 1.28 0.66
C ARG A 47 2.48 2.39 -0.26
N GLY A 48 3.12 3.56 -0.26
CA GLY A 48 2.66 4.72 -1.02
C GLY A 48 2.50 4.46 -2.53
N TYR A 49 3.34 3.58 -3.08
CA TYR A 49 3.28 3.19 -4.48
C TYR A 49 2.05 2.38 -4.87
N LEU A 50 1.35 1.74 -3.92
CA LEU A 50 0.16 0.93 -4.22
C LEU A 50 -0.92 1.77 -4.91
N VAL A 51 -1.14 2.99 -4.41
CA VAL A 51 -2.13 3.92 -4.96
C VAL A 51 -1.69 4.43 -6.33
N THR A 52 -0.44 4.90 -6.47
CA THR A 52 0.05 5.45 -7.74
C THR A 52 0.14 4.40 -8.84
N ASN A 53 0.52 3.16 -8.48
CA ASN A 53 0.61 2.06 -9.42
C ASN A 53 -0.78 1.68 -9.93
N PHE A 54 -1.78 1.58 -9.06
CA PHE A 54 -3.15 1.28 -9.48
C PHE A 54 -3.69 2.34 -10.46
N VAL A 55 -3.69 3.62 -10.06
CA VAL A 55 -4.32 4.69 -10.87
C VAL A 55 -3.61 4.95 -12.21
N SER A 56 -2.34 4.54 -12.33
CA SER A 56 -1.56 4.61 -13.57
C SER A 56 -1.73 3.39 -14.47
N SER A 57 -2.10 2.25 -13.89
CA SER A 57 -2.29 0.97 -14.58
C SER A 57 -3.58 0.92 -15.43
N CYS A 58 -3.72 -0.17 -16.18
CA CYS A 58 -4.96 -0.55 -16.86
C CYS A 58 -5.71 -1.67 -16.12
N GLU A 59 -5.23 -2.11 -14.94
CA GLU A 59 -5.86 -3.17 -14.15
C GLU A 59 -7.19 -2.70 -13.55
N ARG A 60 -8.20 -3.57 -13.48
CA ARG A 60 -9.41 -3.30 -12.68
C ARG A 60 -9.06 -3.37 -11.20
N ALA A 61 -9.84 -2.70 -10.36
CA ALA A 61 -9.63 -2.68 -8.91
C ALA A 61 -9.56 -4.10 -8.32
N GLU A 62 -10.47 -4.98 -8.76
CA GLU A 62 -10.56 -6.38 -8.34
C GLU A 62 -9.30 -7.20 -8.67
N ASP A 63 -8.81 -7.08 -9.91
CA ASP A 63 -7.61 -7.78 -10.36
C ASP A 63 -6.37 -7.32 -9.58
N TYR A 64 -6.25 -6.01 -9.36
CA TYR A 64 -5.14 -5.41 -8.62
C TYR A 64 -5.13 -5.90 -7.16
N LEU A 65 -6.29 -5.88 -6.49
CA LEU A 65 -6.42 -6.34 -5.10
C LEU A 65 -6.20 -7.84 -4.95
N THR A 66 -6.66 -8.65 -5.91
CA THR A 66 -6.44 -10.11 -5.91
C THR A 66 -4.95 -10.43 -5.97
N ARG A 67 -4.23 -9.86 -6.95
CA ARG A 67 -2.77 -10.03 -7.08
C ARG A 67 -2.03 -9.55 -5.83
N LEU A 68 -2.43 -8.40 -5.28
CA LEU A 68 -1.81 -7.83 -4.09
C LEU A 68 -2.06 -8.70 -2.84
N HIS A 69 -3.25 -9.29 -2.73
CA HIS A 69 -3.57 -10.23 -1.65
C HIS A 69 -2.72 -11.50 -1.74
N GLU A 70 -2.59 -12.09 -2.92
CA GLU A 70 -1.72 -13.26 -3.15
C GLU A 70 -0.25 -12.98 -2.82
N GLU A 71 0.29 -11.83 -3.24
CA GLU A 71 1.65 -11.40 -2.91
C GLU A 71 1.83 -11.27 -1.39
N ASN A 72 0.90 -10.60 -0.72
CA ASN A 72 0.96 -10.41 0.73
C ASN A 72 0.79 -11.70 1.52
N MET A 73 -0.05 -12.63 1.06
CA MET A 73 -0.21 -13.91 1.72
C MET A 73 1.05 -14.77 1.64
N LYS A 74 1.77 -14.69 0.53
CA LYS A 74 2.97 -15.50 0.30
C LYS A 74 4.24 -14.94 0.92
N TYR A 75 4.39 -13.61 0.92
CA TYR A 75 5.66 -12.96 1.25
C TYR A 75 5.57 -11.95 2.38
N GLN A 76 4.38 -11.62 2.88
CA GLN A 76 4.18 -10.55 3.88
C GLN A 76 4.89 -9.24 3.50
N THR A 77 4.88 -8.91 2.19
CA THR A 77 5.68 -7.85 1.58
C THR A 77 5.46 -6.46 2.21
N TYR A 78 4.23 -6.15 2.63
CA TYR A 78 3.84 -4.83 3.13
C TYR A 78 3.44 -4.87 4.62
N ASN A 79 3.70 -3.77 5.32
CA ASN A 79 3.09 -3.54 6.63
C ASN A 79 1.55 -3.50 6.55
N PRO A 80 0.83 -3.80 7.65
CA PRO A 80 -0.64 -3.70 7.68
C PRO A 80 -1.16 -2.35 7.16
N TYR A 81 -2.24 -2.36 6.38
CA TYR A 81 -2.86 -1.16 5.81
C TYR A 81 -4.34 -1.39 5.49
N THR A 82 -5.05 -0.31 5.20
CA THR A 82 -6.36 -0.36 4.52
C THR A 82 -6.25 0.33 3.18
N LEU A 83 -6.57 -0.38 2.10
CA LEU A 83 -6.53 0.12 0.73
C LEU A 83 -7.93 0.06 0.13
N VAL A 84 -8.40 1.17 -0.41
CA VAL A 84 -9.69 1.27 -1.11
C VAL A 84 -9.43 1.72 -2.54
N LEU A 85 -9.88 0.92 -3.51
CA LEU A 85 -9.75 1.20 -4.94
C LEU A 85 -11.13 1.34 -5.57
N LEU A 86 -11.26 2.27 -6.50
CA LEU A 86 -12.50 2.59 -7.20
C LEU A 86 -12.22 2.64 -8.70
N ASP A 87 -12.99 1.88 -9.47
CA ASP A 87 -13.18 2.11 -10.90
C ASP A 87 -14.41 3.01 -11.07
N LEU A 88 -14.24 4.19 -11.69
CA LEU A 88 -15.21 5.29 -11.79
C LEU A 88 -15.82 5.41 -13.19
#